data_AF-A0AA44U859-F1
#
_entry.id   AF-A0AA44U859-F1
#
_cell.length_a   1.000
_cell.length_b   1.000
_cell.length_c   1.000
_cell.angle_alpha   90.00
_cell.angle_beta   90.00
_cell.angle_gamma   90.00
#
_symmetry.space_group_name_H-M   'P 1'
#
loop_
_entity.id
_entity.type
_entity.pdbx_description
1 polymer ?
#
loop_
_entity_poly.entity_id
_entity_poly.type
_entity_poly.pdbx_seq_one_letter_code
_entity_poly.pdbx_strand_id
1 'polypeptide(L)'
;MMKRIKCFCDKFPSGDTFRMCIILDDYDNRVDYYVGIYDYITSTLMSDIYYRSTIDEHFKIIELIENNPNEIYDDGGGQQFCLEFHHDKVIFYHNEFDEEDGYPVLSCSLHTFKTALIAWNAFLQLPKSIHSVVETVIEE
;
A
#
# COMPACT_ATOMS: atom_id res chain seq x y z
N MET A 1 -2.06 10.69 -15.62
CA MET A 1 -1.98 11.82 -14.65
C MET A 1 -1.03 11.36 -13.54
N MET A 2 -0.16 12.21 -12.98
CA MET A 2 0.76 11.68 -11.96
C MET A 2 0.06 11.62 -10.61
N LYS A 3 0.29 10.53 -9.87
CA LYS A 3 -0.18 10.39 -8.50
C LYS A 3 1.02 10.32 -7.58
N ARG A 4 0.85 10.79 -6.34
CA ARG A 4 1.90 10.77 -5.32
C ARG A 4 1.41 10.04 -4.09
N ILE A 5 2.20 9.11 -3.61
CA ILE A 5 2.01 8.54 -2.28
C ILE A 5 2.75 9.41 -1.27
N LYS A 6 2.06 9.78 -0.19
CA LYS A 6 2.62 10.59 0.90
C LYS A 6 2.37 9.91 2.23
N CYS A 7 3.44 9.47 2.88
CA CYS A 7 3.38 8.87 4.21
C CYS A 7 3.97 9.82 5.25
N PHE A 8 3.25 10.04 6.36
CA PHE A 8 3.60 11.02 7.37
C PHE A 8 3.03 10.67 8.75
N CYS A 9 3.49 11.36 9.81
CA CYS A 9 2.83 11.29 11.10
C CYS A 9 1.88 12.48 11.29
N ASP A 10 0.70 12.22 11.83
CA ASP A 10 -0.25 13.25 12.26
C ASP A 10 -0.65 13.02 13.74
N LYS A 11 -1.49 13.89 14.30
CA LYS A 11 -1.91 13.86 15.69
C LYS A 11 -3.42 13.77 15.81
N PHE A 12 -3.86 12.87 16.68
CA PHE A 12 -5.24 12.90 17.17
C PHE A 12 -5.46 14.16 18.02
N PRO A 13 -6.72 14.60 18.21
CA PRO A 13 -7.05 15.65 19.16
C PRO A 13 -6.58 15.37 20.60
N SER A 14 -6.39 14.10 20.97
CA SER A 14 -5.79 13.69 22.26
C SER A 14 -4.30 14.05 22.39
N GLY A 15 -3.63 14.36 21.28
CA GLY A 15 -2.18 14.59 21.22
C GLY A 15 -1.37 13.37 20.79
N ASP A 16 -1.99 12.19 20.71
CA ASP A 16 -1.32 10.96 20.29
C ASP A 16 -0.95 11.02 18.81
N THR A 17 0.28 10.63 18.49
CA THR A 17 0.75 10.57 17.11
C THR A 17 0.34 9.26 16.46
N PHE A 18 -0.12 9.34 15.22
CA PHE A 18 -0.39 8.18 14.37
C PHE A 18 0.32 8.31 13.03
N ARG A 19 0.50 7.17 12.36
CA ARG A 19 1.12 7.09 11.05
C ARG A 19 0.02 6.99 10.02
N MET A 20 0.16 7.73 8.92
CA MET A 20 -0.79 7.73 7.83
C MET A 20 -0.04 7.66 6.51
N CYS A 21 -0.67 7.05 5.52
CA CYS A 21 -0.26 7.18 4.14
C CYS A 21 -1.49 7.47 3.26
N ILE A 22 -1.35 8.41 2.32
CA ILE A 22 -2.43 8.89 1.44
C ILE A 22 -1.94 8.97 0.00
N ILE A 23 -2.87 8.98 -0.96
CA ILE A 23 -2.56 9.25 -2.37
C ILE A 23 -3.09 10.63 -2.75
N LEU A 24 -2.24 11.44 -3.38
CA LEU A 24 -2.54 12.78 -3.90
C LEU A 24 -2.50 12.79 -5.43
N ASP A 25 -3.33 13.62 -6.04
CA ASP A 25 -3.21 13.98 -7.45
C ASP A 25 -2.23 15.15 -7.69
N ASP A 26 -2.13 15.60 -8.95
CA ASP A 26 -1.28 16.71 -9.38
C ASP A 26 -1.68 18.08 -8.76
N TYR A 27 -2.85 18.17 -8.14
CA TYR A 27 -3.39 19.37 -7.51
C TYR A 27 -3.43 19.27 -5.97
N ASP A 28 -2.71 18.31 -5.40
CA ASP A 28 -2.70 18.01 -3.95
C ASP A 28 -4.08 17.57 -3.39
N ASN A 29 -5.02 17.14 -4.24
CA ASN A 29 -6.26 16.55 -3.76
C ASN A 29 -6.02 15.09 -3.38
N ARG A 30 -6.57 14.68 -2.23
CA ARG A 30 -6.52 13.29 -1.79
C ARG A 30 -7.53 12.44 -2.58
N VAL A 31 -7.09 11.30 -3.10
CA VAL A 31 -7.84 10.45 -4.06
C VAL A 31 -8.08 9.01 -3.60
N ASP A 32 -7.63 8.66 -2.40
CA ASP A 32 -7.82 7.35 -1.73
C ASP A 32 -9.04 7.34 -0.77
N TYR A 33 -10.03 8.20 -0.98
CA TYR A 33 -11.22 8.28 -0.11
C TYR A 33 -12.36 7.34 -0.49
N TYR A 34 -12.38 6.90 -1.75
CA TYR A 34 -13.44 6.06 -2.28
C TYR A 34 -12.90 4.67 -2.55
N VAL A 35 -13.77 3.67 -2.39
CA VAL A 35 -13.47 2.28 -2.74
C VAL A 35 -12.92 2.25 -4.17
N GLY A 36 -11.65 1.87 -4.28
CA GLY A 36 -10.86 2.02 -5.49
C GLY A 36 -9.40 1.63 -5.24
N ILE A 37 -8.60 1.58 -6.31
CA ILE A 37 -7.26 1.00 -6.22
C ILE A 37 -6.32 1.78 -5.28
N TYR A 38 -6.45 3.10 -5.22
CA TYR A 38 -5.63 3.93 -4.33
C TYR A 38 -6.00 3.73 -2.85
N ASP A 39 -7.29 3.58 -2.55
CA ASP A 39 -7.76 3.20 -1.21
C ASP A 39 -7.18 1.84 -0.82
N TYR A 40 -7.26 0.83 -1.70
CA TYR A 40 -6.74 -0.51 -1.45
C TYR A 40 -5.23 -0.49 -1.16
N ILE A 41 -4.44 0.23 -1.97
CA ILE A 41 -3.00 0.39 -1.73
C ILE A 41 -2.75 0.99 -0.34
N THR A 42 -3.40 2.10 0.01
CA THR A 42 -3.15 2.75 1.30
C THR A 42 -3.65 1.92 2.48
N SER A 43 -4.78 1.25 2.32
CA SER A 43 -5.40 0.39 3.32
C SER A 43 -4.54 -0.84 3.60
N THR A 44 -4.03 -1.52 2.55
CA THR A 44 -3.04 -2.60 2.71
C THR A 44 -1.78 -2.13 3.44
N LEU A 45 -1.19 -0.99 3.07
CA LEU A 45 0.03 -0.50 3.73
C LEU A 45 -0.19 -0.19 5.22
N MET A 46 -1.33 0.42 5.56
CA MET A 46 -1.60 0.88 6.92
C MET A 46 -2.16 -0.23 7.83
N SER A 47 -2.97 -1.14 7.29
CA SER A 47 -3.68 -2.19 8.04
C SER A 47 -2.96 -3.53 8.00
N ASP A 48 -2.42 -3.92 6.84
CA ASP A 48 -1.87 -5.27 6.62
C ASP A 48 -0.34 -5.29 6.76
N ILE A 49 0.35 -4.27 6.24
CA ILE A 49 1.82 -4.23 6.15
C ILE A 49 2.41 -3.24 7.18
N TYR A 50 2.06 -3.40 8.45
CA TYR A 50 2.50 -2.48 9.50
C TYR A 50 3.85 -2.84 10.14
N TYR A 51 4.19 -4.13 10.18
CA TYR A 51 5.39 -4.63 10.86
C TYR A 51 6.56 -4.84 9.92
N ARG A 52 7.79 -4.67 10.44
CA ARG A 52 9.01 -4.84 9.66
C ARG A 52 9.14 -6.25 9.06
N SER A 53 8.75 -7.28 9.80
CA SER A 53 8.74 -8.66 9.32
C SER A 53 7.84 -8.83 8.09
N THR A 54 6.63 -8.27 8.14
CA THR A 54 5.67 -8.32 7.04
C THR A 54 6.18 -7.57 5.81
N ILE A 55 6.83 -6.41 6.00
CA ILE A 55 7.49 -5.67 4.92
C ILE A 55 8.59 -6.51 4.26
N ASP A 56 9.45 -7.13 5.07
CA ASP A 56 10.56 -7.95 4.58
C ASP A 56 10.03 -9.20 3.83
N GLU A 57 8.90 -9.76 4.23
CA GLU A 57 8.21 -10.85 3.51
C GLU A 57 7.68 -10.40 2.14
N HIS A 58 7.02 -9.25 2.08
CA HIS A 58 6.53 -8.68 0.82
C HIS A 58 7.68 -8.39 -0.16
N PHE A 59 8.80 -7.86 0.33
CA PHE A 59 9.97 -7.67 -0.53
C PHE A 59 10.55 -8.98 -1.07
N LYS A 60 10.53 -10.07 -0.28
CA LYS A 60 10.93 -11.39 -0.77
C LYS A 60 9.98 -11.93 -1.84
N ILE A 61 8.67 -11.77 -1.66
CA ILE A 61 7.69 -12.15 -2.68
C ILE A 61 7.96 -11.39 -3.99
N ILE A 62 8.18 -10.07 -3.90
CA ILE A 62 8.52 -9.22 -5.05
C ILE A 62 9.83 -9.68 -5.72
N GLU A 63 10.87 -10.02 -4.95
CA GLU A 63 12.12 -10.55 -5.50
C GLU A 63 11.91 -11.92 -6.19
N LEU A 64 11.08 -12.79 -5.62
CA LEU A 64 10.76 -14.09 -6.22
C LEU A 64 10.03 -13.93 -7.55
N ILE A 65 9.02 -13.06 -7.63
CA ILE A 65 8.24 -12.86 -8.86
C ILE A 65 9.08 -12.17 -9.96
N GLU A 66 9.97 -11.23 -9.60
CA GLU A 66 10.89 -10.59 -10.55
C GLU A 66 11.89 -11.61 -11.16
N ASN A 67 12.27 -12.63 -10.40
CA ASN A 67 13.17 -13.69 -10.88
C ASN A 67 12.44 -14.86 -11.56
N ASN A 68 11.13 -15.02 -11.33
CA ASN A 68 10.33 -16.15 -11.81
C ASN A 68 9.01 -15.64 -12.42
N PRO A 69 9.04 -15.04 -13.64
CA PRO A 69 7.91 -14.28 -14.18
C PRO A 69 6.63 -15.09 -14.49
N ASN A 70 6.71 -16.42 -14.47
CA ASN A 70 5.57 -17.32 -14.72
C ASN A 70 4.95 -17.87 -13.43
N GLU A 71 5.58 -17.64 -12.29
CA GLU A 71 5.06 -18.07 -10.98
C GLU A 71 4.04 -17.06 -10.47
N ILE A 72 3.22 -17.51 -9.52
CA ILE A 72 2.27 -16.66 -8.79
C ILE A 72 2.50 -16.93 -7.31
N TYR A 73 2.53 -15.86 -6.52
CA TYR A 73 2.72 -15.94 -5.07
C TYR A 73 1.59 -15.21 -4.36
N ASP A 74 1.20 -15.71 -3.19
CA ASP A 74 0.22 -15.07 -2.32
C ASP A 74 0.90 -14.68 -1.00
N ASP A 75 0.45 -13.60 -0.36
CA ASP A 75 1.01 -13.11 0.90
C ASP A 75 0.49 -13.85 2.14
N GLY A 76 -0.47 -14.75 1.98
CA GLY A 76 -1.12 -15.50 3.05
C GLY A 76 -2.22 -14.72 3.78
N GLY A 77 -2.57 -13.53 3.29
CA GLY A 77 -3.63 -12.70 3.85
C GLY A 77 -3.20 -11.79 5.00
N GLY A 78 -3.72 -10.56 4.98
CA GLY A 78 -3.65 -9.56 6.03
C GLY A 78 -4.95 -9.41 6.83
N GLN A 79 -5.11 -8.26 7.46
CA GLN A 79 -6.33 -7.89 8.17
C GLN A 79 -7.46 -7.55 7.17
N GLN A 80 -7.16 -6.83 6.11
CA GLN A 80 -8.15 -6.37 5.12
C GLN A 80 -8.06 -7.12 3.80
N PHE A 81 -6.85 -7.35 3.28
CA PHE A 81 -6.66 -7.95 1.97
C PHE A 81 -5.80 -9.21 1.98
N CYS A 82 -6.07 -10.10 1.04
CA CYS A 82 -5.14 -11.13 0.55
C CYS A 82 -4.57 -10.63 -0.77
N LEU A 83 -3.26 -10.69 -0.93
CA LEU A 83 -2.57 -10.17 -2.11
C LEU A 83 -1.97 -11.29 -2.95
N GLU A 84 -2.33 -11.30 -4.22
CA GLU A 84 -1.75 -12.21 -5.21
C GLU A 84 -0.80 -11.46 -6.15
N PHE A 85 0.45 -11.89 -6.20
CA PHE A 85 1.54 -11.27 -6.93
C PHE A 85 1.79 -12.00 -8.25
N HIS A 86 1.70 -11.22 -9.33
CA HIS A 86 2.07 -11.58 -10.70
C HIS A 86 3.26 -10.73 -11.13
N HIS A 87 3.94 -11.14 -12.21
CA HIS A 87 5.09 -10.40 -12.73
C HIS A 87 4.78 -8.95 -13.13
N ASP A 88 3.56 -8.68 -13.58
CA ASP A 88 3.13 -7.37 -14.06
C ASP A 88 2.17 -6.64 -13.11
N LYS A 89 1.54 -7.34 -12.15
CA LYS A 89 0.48 -6.78 -11.29
C LYS A 89 0.41 -7.41 -9.91
N VAL A 90 -0.28 -6.71 -9.00
CA VAL A 90 -0.73 -7.23 -7.70
C VAL A 90 -2.24 -7.15 -7.65
N ILE A 91 -2.90 -8.26 -7.31
CA ILE A 91 -4.35 -8.36 -7.18
C ILE A 91 -4.72 -8.34 -5.70
N PHE A 92 -5.78 -7.60 -5.37
CA PHE A 92 -6.27 -7.39 -4.01
C PHE A 92 -7.61 -8.09 -3.86
N TYR A 93 -7.68 -9.07 -2.98
CA TYR A 93 -8.91 -9.75 -2.58
C TYR A 93 -9.28 -9.30 -1.17
N HIS A 94 -10.51 -8.82 -0.97
CA HIS A 94 -10.96 -8.43 0.37
C HIS A 94 -11.22 -9.68 1.22
N ASN A 95 -10.70 -9.71 2.46
CA ASN A 95 -10.82 -10.86 3.35
C ASN A 95 -12.22 -10.99 3.98
N GLU A 96 -12.88 -9.86 4.25
CA GLU A 96 -14.15 -9.82 5.00
C GLU A 96 -15.41 -9.64 4.15
N PHE A 97 -15.29 -9.18 2.90
CA PHE A 97 -16.41 -8.79 2.05
C PHE A 97 -16.22 -9.40 0.67
N ASP A 98 -17.32 -9.71 -0.01
CA ASP A 98 -17.26 -10.16 -1.39
C ASP A 98 -17.56 -9.00 -2.37
N GLU A 99 -17.44 -9.29 -3.67
CA GLU A 99 -17.67 -8.30 -4.74
C GLU A 99 -19.11 -7.75 -4.73
N GLU A 100 -20.09 -8.55 -4.27
CA GLU A 100 -21.51 -8.19 -4.25
C GLU A 100 -21.82 -7.15 -3.16
N ASP A 101 -20.99 -7.09 -2.10
CA ASP A 101 -21.04 -6.08 -1.04
C ASP A 101 -20.43 -4.72 -1.43
N GLY A 102 -20.02 -4.56 -2.70
CA GLY A 102 -19.49 -3.28 -3.22
C GLY A 102 -17.97 -3.12 -3.07
N TYR A 103 -17.25 -4.21 -2.78
CA TYR A 103 -15.79 -4.26 -2.70
C TYR A 103 -15.22 -5.09 -3.85
N PRO A 104 -15.01 -4.51 -5.04
CA PRO A 104 -14.54 -5.25 -6.19
C PRO A 104 -13.12 -5.78 -5.98
N VAL A 105 -12.78 -6.88 -6.66
CA VAL A 105 -11.38 -7.29 -6.84
C VAL A 105 -10.70 -6.27 -7.74
N LEU A 106 -9.63 -5.66 -7.24
CA LEU A 106 -8.88 -4.62 -7.95
C LEU A 106 -7.41 -5.05 -8.10
N SER A 107 -6.71 -4.40 -9.02
CA SER A 107 -5.28 -4.62 -9.21
C SER A 107 -4.55 -3.33 -9.59
N CYS A 108 -3.27 -3.28 -9.26
CA CYS A 108 -2.33 -2.27 -9.76
C CYS A 108 -1.10 -2.97 -10.33
N SER A 109 -0.23 -2.22 -11.02
CA SER A 109 1.03 -2.79 -11.51
C SER A 109 1.94 -3.19 -10.35
N LEU A 110 2.78 -4.22 -10.57
CA LEU A 110 3.80 -4.63 -9.59
C LEU A 110 4.74 -3.47 -9.26
N HIS A 111 5.06 -2.65 -10.27
CA HIS A 111 5.88 -1.45 -10.11
C HIS A 111 5.22 -0.41 -9.18
N THR A 112 3.93 -0.13 -9.36
CA THR A 112 3.18 0.80 -8.52
C THR A 112 3.12 0.31 -7.07
N PHE A 113 2.81 -0.97 -6.85
CA PHE A 113 2.81 -1.55 -5.50
C PHE A 113 4.19 -1.50 -4.84
N LYS A 114 5.24 -1.95 -5.56
CA LYS A 114 6.62 -1.94 -5.06
C LYS A 114 7.07 -0.53 -4.68
N THR A 115 6.74 0.47 -5.49
CA THR A 115 7.07 1.88 -5.21
C THR A 115 6.38 2.38 -3.95
N ALA A 116 5.09 2.06 -3.78
CA ALA A 116 4.33 2.41 -2.59
C ALA A 116 4.90 1.73 -1.32
N LEU A 117 5.27 0.44 -1.41
CA LEU A 117 5.89 -0.32 -0.32
C LEU A 117 7.27 0.24 0.06
N ILE A 118 8.08 0.66 -0.91
CA ILE A 118 9.38 1.31 -0.66
C ILE A 118 9.18 2.62 0.11
N ALA A 119 8.23 3.46 -0.31
CA ALA A 119 7.93 4.71 0.37
C ALA A 119 7.47 4.49 1.81
N TRP A 120 6.58 3.52 2.02
CA TRP A 120 6.09 3.13 3.34
C TRP A 120 7.21 2.60 4.24
N ASN A 121 8.05 1.69 3.73
CA ASN A 121 9.19 1.16 4.47
C ASN A 121 10.21 2.26 4.83
N ALA A 122 10.49 3.19 3.91
CA ALA A 122 11.36 4.33 4.18
C ALA A 122 10.78 5.22 5.28
N PHE A 123 9.47 5.50 5.24
CA PHE A 123 8.78 6.29 6.25
C PHE A 123 8.81 5.62 7.62
N LEU A 124 8.58 4.30 7.70
CA LEU A 124 8.58 3.57 8.97
C LEU A 124 9.94 3.55 9.66
N GLN A 125 11.03 3.79 8.94
CA GLN A 125 12.38 3.94 9.48
C GLN A 125 12.66 5.33 10.05
N LEU A 126 11.82 6.33 9.75
CA LEU A 126 11.95 7.65 10.33
C LEU A 126 11.50 7.67 11.81
N PRO A 127 12.02 8.60 12.63
CA PRO A 127 11.49 8.83 13.97
C PRO A 127 9.98 9.11 13.93
N LYS A 128 9.23 8.62 14.91
CA LYS A 128 7.80 8.94 15.04
C LYS A 128 7.63 10.42 15.43
N SER A 129 7.47 11.29 14.44
CA SER A 129 7.45 12.75 14.57
C SER A 129 6.57 13.37 13.48
N ILE A 130 5.86 14.45 13.80
CA ILE A 130 5.03 15.21 12.83
C ILE A 130 5.85 15.84 11.69
N HIS A 131 7.17 15.86 11.81
CA HIS A 131 8.08 16.34 10.77
C HIS A 131 8.58 15.22 9.86
N SER A 132 8.28 13.96 10.19
CA SER A 132 8.65 12.80 9.37
C SER A 132 7.66 12.65 8.22
N VAL A 133 8.17 12.79 7.00
CA VAL A 133 7.39 12.68 5.76
C VAL A 133 8.24 11.98 4.72
N VAL A 134 7.64 11.06 3.98
CA VAL A 134 8.16 10.51 2.73
C VAL A 134 7.10 10.71 1.65
N GLU A 135 7.52 11.17 0.49
CA GLU A 135 6.65 11.40 -0.64
C GLU A 135 7.34 10.94 -1.93
N THR A 136 6.62 10.19 -2.77
CA THR A 136 7.12 9.76 -4.08
C THR A 136 5.98 9.66 -5.09
N VAL A 137 6.32 9.76 -6.36
CA VAL A 137 5.39 9.52 -7.47
C VAL A 137 5.11 8.01 -7.58
N ILE A 138 3.87 7.66 -7.89
CA ILE A 138 3.46 6.32 -8.31
C ILE A 138 2.80 6.42 -9.69
N GLU A 139 3.01 5.39 -10.51
CA GLU A 139 2.44 5.33 -11.86
C GLU A 139 0.97 4.86 -11.83
N GLU A 140 0.21 5.24 -12.86
CA GLU A 140 -1.14 4.73 -13.14
C GLU A 140 -1.08 3.29 -13.67
#